data_AF-A0AAJ2FTG0-F1
#
_entry.id   AF-A0AAJ2FTG0-F1
#
_cell.length_a   1.000
_cell.length_b   1.000
_cell.length_c   1.000
_cell.angle_alpha   90.00
_cell.angle_beta   90.00
_cell.angle_gamma   90.00
#
_symmetry.space_group_name_H-M   'P 1'
#
loop_
_entity.id
_entity.type
_entity.pdbx_description
1 polymer ?
#
loop_
_entity_poly.entity_id
_entity_poly.type
_entity_poly.pdbx_seq_one_letter_code
_entity_poly.pdbx_strand_id
1 'polypeptide(L)'
;MKNYSMFGFGCAIGVLLLSIVNYFNDLYVYSDVHLQSCMWKAGPPISSIGDVMNFDDPQNFIKDGKIYKAGIPVARIIERIPHSKIYVEDIESGGIGIYYDDASETLVY
;
A
#
# COMPACT_ATOMS: atom_id res chain seq x y z
N MET A 1 27.39 35.21 -28.66
CA MET A 1 26.64 33.96 -28.46
C MET A 1 26.92 33.51 -27.03
N LYS A 2 25.90 33.42 -26.17
CA LYS A 2 26.09 33.04 -24.75
C LYS A 2 26.22 31.52 -24.67
N ASN A 3 27.41 31.04 -24.29
CA ASN A 3 27.64 29.63 -23.97
C ASN A 3 26.94 29.33 -22.64
N TYR A 4 25.74 28.76 -22.71
CA TYR A 4 25.09 28.21 -21.53
C TYR A 4 25.89 26.97 -21.09
N SER A 5 26.38 27.01 -19.85
CA SER A 5 27.18 25.94 -19.26
C SER A 5 26.42 24.61 -19.32
N MET A 6 26.95 23.64 -20.07
CA MET A 6 26.44 22.26 -20.16
C MET A 6 26.29 21.58 -18.78
N PHE A 7 26.99 22.06 -17.75
CA PHE A 7 26.86 21.59 -16.36
C PHE A 7 25.51 21.93 -15.73
N GLY A 8 24.88 23.05 -16.08
CA GLY A 8 23.58 23.44 -15.55
C GLY A 8 22.43 22.57 -16.09
N PHE A 9 22.53 22.15 -17.35
CA PHE A 9 21.57 21.23 -17.98
C PHE A 9 21.65 19.83 -17.38
N GLY A 10 22.86 19.31 -17.11
CA GLY A 10 23.05 18.01 -16.47
C GLY A 10 22.48 17.94 -15.05
N CYS A 11 22.66 18.99 -14.25
CA CYS A 11 22.06 19.07 -12.91
C CYS A 11 20.53 19.14 -12.96
N ALA A 12 19.96 19.92 -13.89
CA ALA A 12 18.50 20.02 -14.05
C ALA A 12 17.87 18.67 -14.44
N ILE A 13 18.50 17.92 -15.35
CA ILE A 13 18.06 16.57 -15.73
C ILE A 13 18.16 15.61 -14.54
N GLY A 14 19.26 15.67 -13.78
CA GLY A 14 19.44 14.85 -12.58
C GLY A 14 18.35 15.09 -11.53
N VAL A 15 18.05 16.36 -11.21
CA VAL A 15 17.00 16.74 -10.26
C VAL A 15 15.61 16.34 -10.76
N LEU A 16 15.35 16.47 -12.06
CA LEU A 16 14.08 16.04 -12.67
C LEU A 16 13.90 14.52 -12.56
N LEU A 17 14.94 13.73 -12.86
CA LEU A 17 14.89 12.27 -12.75
C LEU A 17 14.67 11.82 -11.30
N LEU A 18 15.36 12.43 -10.33
CA LEU A 18 15.14 12.18 -8.90
C LEU A 18 13.69 12.48 -8.49
N SER A 19 13.15 13.61 -8.93
CA SER A 19 11.75 13.97 -8.67
C SER A 19 10.77 12.95 -9.26
N ILE A 20 11.03 12.45 -10.46
CA ILE A 20 10.21 11.43 -11.12
C ILE A 20 10.26 10.11 -10.36
N VAL A 21 11.45 9.66 -9.95
CA VAL A 21 11.62 8.42 -9.17
C VAL A 21 10.88 8.52 -7.83
N ASN A 22 11.01 9.65 -7.12
CA ASN A 22 10.30 9.87 -5.87
C ASN A 22 8.78 9.85 -6.08
N TYR A 23 8.28 10.51 -7.13
CA TYR A 23 6.86 10.49 -7.46
C TYR A 23 6.33 9.07 -7.73
N PHE A 24 7.06 8.24 -8.48
CA PHE A 24 6.66 6.86 -8.73
C PHE A 24 6.73 5.98 -7.47
N ASN A 25 7.72 6.20 -6.60
CA ASN A 25 7.80 5.50 -5.32
C ASN A 25 6.61 5.85 -4.42
N ASP A 26 6.27 7.13 -4.31
CA ASP A 26 5.09 7.56 -3.56
C ASP A 26 3.84 6.90 -4.14
N LEU A 27 3.65 6.97 -5.46
CA LEU A 27 2.49 6.35 -6.13
C LEU A 27 2.43 4.83 -5.93
N TYR A 28 3.57 4.15 -5.95
CA TYR A 28 3.67 2.71 -5.72
C TYR A 28 3.24 2.36 -4.29
N VAL A 29 3.73 3.09 -3.29
CA VAL A 29 3.40 2.86 -1.88
C VAL A 29 1.90 3.06 -1.59
N TYR A 30 1.22 3.91 -2.35
CA TYR A 30 -0.24 4.08 -2.28
C TYR A 30 -1.03 3.03 -3.09
N SER A 31 -0.39 2.22 -3.92
CA SER A 31 -1.06 1.30 -4.86
C SER A 31 -1.50 -0.03 -4.21
N ASP A 32 -2.51 -0.66 -4.82
CA ASP A 32 -2.96 -2.01 -4.42
C ASP A 32 -1.85 -3.06 -4.59
N VAL A 33 -0.95 -2.86 -5.56
CA VAL A 33 0.19 -3.75 -5.81
C VAL A 33 1.14 -3.80 -4.63
N HIS A 34 1.40 -2.64 -4.00
CA HIS A 34 2.24 -2.61 -2.81
C HIS A 34 1.56 -3.30 -1.63
N LEU A 35 0.27 -3.04 -1.40
CA LEU A 35 -0.49 -3.70 -0.34
C LEU A 35 -0.52 -5.23 -0.54
N GLN A 36 -0.64 -5.70 -1.78
CA GLN A 36 -0.63 -7.12 -2.10
C GLN A 36 0.73 -7.78 -1.85
N SER A 37 1.84 -7.02 -1.88
CA SER A 37 3.18 -7.51 -1.56
C SER A 37 3.49 -7.58 -0.05
N CYS A 38 2.59 -7.08 0.81
CA CYS A 38 2.77 -7.07 2.26
C CYS A 38 1.91 -8.14 2.94
N MET A 39 2.39 -8.63 4.09
CA MET A 39 1.57 -9.41 5.01
C MET A 39 0.86 -8.47 5.96
N TRP A 40 -0.46 -8.65 6.13
CA TRP A 40 -1.26 -7.77 6.97
C TRP A 40 -1.85 -8.53 8.14
N LYS A 41 -1.68 -8.02 9.35
CA LYS A 41 -2.20 -8.63 10.57
C LYS A 41 -3.34 -7.81 11.13
N ALA A 42 -4.45 -8.47 11.47
CA ALA A 42 -5.58 -7.80 12.10
C ALA A 42 -5.17 -7.32 13.50
N GLY A 43 -5.42 -6.06 13.81
CA GLY A 43 -5.28 -5.54 15.17
C GLY A 43 -6.58 -5.59 15.95
N PRO A 44 -6.54 -5.31 17.26
CA PRO A 44 -7.74 -5.25 18.10
C PRO A 44 -8.59 -4.01 17.78
N PRO A 45 -9.93 -4.12 17.70
CA PRO A 45 -10.72 -5.35 17.73
C PRO A 45 -10.53 -6.16 16.43
N ILE A 46 -10.40 -7.48 16.57
CA ILE A 46 -10.21 -8.39 15.43
C ILE A 46 -11.36 -8.16 14.44
N SER A 47 -10.96 -7.76 13.25
CA SER A 47 -11.82 -7.52 12.10
C SER A 47 -12.66 -8.75 11.75
N SER A 48 -13.89 -8.54 11.30
CA SER A 48 -14.83 -9.60 10.91
C SER A 48 -14.36 -10.47 9.74
N ILE A 49 -13.45 -9.96 8.91
CA ILE A 49 -12.83 -10.72 7.80
C ILE A 49 -11.67 -11.64 8.24
N GLY A 50 -11.31 -11.65 9.53
CA GLY A 50 -10.42 -12.64 10.16
C GLY A 50 -8.99 -12.16 10.44
N ASP A 51 -8.23 -13.03 11.13
CA ASP A 51 -6.83 -12.80 11.49
C ASP A 51 -5.89 -13.15 10.34
N VAL A 52 -5.04 -12.19 9.99
CA VAL A 52 -4.01 -12.24 8.95
C VAL A 52 -4.56 -12.35 7.53
N MET A 53 -4.38 -11.28 6.75
CA MET A 53 -4.60 -11.29 5.31
C MET A 53 -3.25 -11.44 4.60
N ASN A 54 -3.02 -12.63 4.05
CA ASN A 54 -1.95 -12.86 3.10
C ASN A 54 -2.53 -12.86 1.68
N PHE A 55 -2.03 -11.97 0.84
CA PHE A 55 -2.42 -11.81 -0.56
C PHE A 55 -1.49 -12.53 -1.54
N ASP A 56 -0.50 -13.29 -1.05
CA ASP A 56 0.26 -14.26 -1.85
C ASP A 56 -0.60 -15.48 -2.24
N ASP A 57 -1.71 -15.73 -1.54
CA ASP A 57 -2.68 -16.74 -1.96
C ASP A 57 -3.40 -16.24 -3.23
N PRO A 58 -3.38 -16.97 -4.37
CA PRO A 58 -4.09 -16.59 -5.58
C PRO A 58 -5.60 -16.35 -5.39
N GLN A 59 -6.18 -16.92 -4.33
CA GLN A 59 -7.58 -16.73 -3.98
C GLN A 59 -7.85 -15.41 -3.26
N ASN A 60 -6.82 -14.79 -2.67
CA ASN A 60 -6.91 -13.53 -1.95
C ASN A 60 -6.17 -12.44 -2.73
N PHE A 61 -6.88 -11.44 -3.23
CA PHE A 61 -6.24 -10.34 -3.95
C PHE A 61 -6.92 -9.01 -3.67
N ILE A 62 -6.18 -7.93 -3.91
CA ILE A 62 -6.69 -6.57 -3.81
C ILE A 62 -6.86 -6.03 -5.23
N LYS A 63 -8.02 -5.45 -5.51
CA LYS A 63 -8.26 -4.75 -6.76
C LYS A 63 -9.22 -3.60 -6.56
N ASP A 64 -8.88 -2.43 -7.08
CA ASP A 64 -9.67 -1.21 -7.00
C ASP A 64 -10.04 -0.87 -5.53
N GLY A 65 -9.10 -1.09 -4.62
CA GLY A 65 -9.29 -0.90 -3.18
C GLY A 65 -10.26 -1.88 -2.51
N LYS A 66 -10.69 -2.95 -3.19
CA LYS A 66 -11.50 -4.03 -2.63
C LYS A 66 -10.67 -5.27 -2.39
N ILE A 67 -11.00 -5.97 -1.32
CA ILE A 67 -10.37 -7.22 -0.91
C ILE A 67 -11.27 -8.36 -1.36
N TYR A 68 -10.70 -9.26 -2.16
CA TYR A 68 -11.39 -10.43 -2.70
C TYR A 68 -10.89 -11.70 -2.01
N LYS A 69 -11.80 -12.62 -1.72
CA LYS A 69 -11.51 -13.98 -1.24
C LYS A 69 -12.27 -14.97 -2.11
N ALA A 70 -11.55 -15.91 -2.72
CA ALA A 70 -12.09 -16.84 -3.73
C ALA A 70 -12.89 -16.13 -4.84
N GLY A 71 -12.45 -14.93 -5.25
CA GLY A 71 -13.10 -14.11 -6.28
C GLY A 71 -14.33 -13.30 -5.82
N ILE A 72 -14.72 -13.40 -4.54
CA ILE A 72 -15.85 -12.64 -3.98
C ILE A 72 -15.30 -11.44 -3.20
N PRO A 73 -15.80 -10.21 -3.43
CA PRO A 73 -15.40 -9.06 -2.64
C PRO A 73 -15.97 -9.18 -1.22
N VAL A 74 -15.09 -9.24 -0.22
CA VAL A 74 -15.47 -9.40 1.20
C VAL A 74 -15.27 -8.12 2.01
N ALA A 75 -14.39 -7.23 1.54
CA ALA A 75 -14.08 -5.99 2.25
C ALA A 75 -13.66 -4.87 1.29
N ARG A 76 -13.67 -3.63 1.78
CA ARG A 76 -13.10 -2.47 1.09
C ARG A 76 -12.10 -1.73 1.97
N ILE A 77 -11.01 -1.27 1.38
CA ILE A 77 -10.03 -0.40 2.03
C ILE A 77 -10.59 1.01 2.01
N ILE A 78 -10.87 1.56 3.19
CA ILE A 78 -11.44 2.90 3.34
C ILE A 78 -10.37 3.97 3.59
N GLU A 79 -9.23 3.58 4.17
CA GLU A 79 -8.10 4.47 4.42
C GLU A 79 -6.78 3.70 4.44
N ARG A 80 -5.70 4.36 4.00
CA ARG A 80 -4.34 3.81 3.91
C ARG A 80 -3.38 4.73 4.64
N ILE A 81 -2.63 4.16 5.58
CA ILE A 81 -1.42 4.77 6.13
C ILE A 81 -0.25 3.92 5.64
N PRO A 82 0.47 4.38 4.60
CA PRO A 82 1.66 3.74 4.06
C PRO A 82 2.58 3.12 5.12
N HIS A 83 3.04 1.89 4.89
CA HIS A 83 3.99 1.14 5.74
C HIS A 83 3.59 1.02 7.23
N SER A 84 2.31 1.23 7.56
CA SER A 84 1.86 1.26 8.94
C SER A 84 0.57 0.48 9.12
N LYS A 85 -0.52 0.96 8.53
CA LYS A 85 -1.83 0.35 8.71
C LYS A 85 -2.80 0.68 7.59
N ILE A 86 -3.77 -0.19 7.39
CA ILE A 86 -4.93 0.04 6.55
C ILE A 86 -6.21 -0.10 7.38
N TYR A 87 -7.21 0.68 7.02
CA TYR A 87 -8.55 0.56 7.57
C TYR A 87 -9.43 -0.15 6.56
N VAL A 88 -10.10 -1.18 7.02
CA VAL A 88 -10.88 -2.08 6.17
C VAL A 88 -12.30 -2.12 6.69
N GLU A 89 -13.26 -1.93 5.81
CA GLU A 89 -14.68 -2.13 6.11
C GLU A 89 -15.16 -3.43 5.47
N ASP A 90 -15.78 -4.28 6.26
CA ASP A 90 -16.48 -5.48 5.81
C ASP A 90 -17.76 -5.10 5.05
N ILE A 91 -17.91 -5.68 3.85
CA ILE A 91 -19.04 -5.36 2.96
C ILE A 91 -20.37 -5.91 3.47
N GLU A 92 -20.37 -7.07 4.15
CA GLU A 92 -21.58 -7.70 4.66
C GLU A 92 -22.05 -7.06 5.96
N SER A 93 -21.14 -6.86 6.91
CA SER A 93 -21.48 -6.36 8.24
C SER A 93 -21.37 -4.84 8.39
N GLY A 94 -20.63 -4.15 7.52
CA GLY A 94 -20.26 -2.75 7.69
C GLY A 94 -19.25 -2.51 8.82
N GLY A 95 -18.73 -3.58 9.45
CA GLY A 95 -17.75 -3.49 10.52
C GLY A 95 -16.42 -2.96 10.02
N ILE A 96 -15.77 -2.08 10.80
CA ILE A 96 -14.46 -1.52 10.46
C ILE A 96 -13.39 -2.20 11.32
N GLY A 97 -12.40 -2.77 10.65
CA GLY A 97 -11.20 -3.36 11.24
C GLY A 97 -9.93 -2.59 10.86
N ILE A 98 -8.90 -2.72 11.70
CA ILE A 98 -7.57 -2.15 11.46
C ILE A 98 -6.60 -3.29 11.18
N TYR A 99 -5.81 -3.14 10.12
CA TYR A 99 -4.76 -4.07 9.77
C TYR A 99 -3.41 -3.38 9.78
N TYR A 100 -2.40 -4.04 10.32
CA TYR A 100 -1.02 -3.57 10.44
C TYR A 100 -0.13 -4.35 9.49
N ASP A 101 0.90 -3.69 8.94
CA ASP A 101 1.92 -4.38 8.15
C ASP A 101 2.76 -5.26 9.08
N ASP A 102 2.76 -6.57 8.88
CA ASP A 102 3.45 -7.55 9.74
C ASP A 102 4.97 -7.33 9.74
N ALA A 103 5.53 -6.76 8.67
CA ALA A 103 6.95 -6.38 8.64
C ALA A 103 7.29 -5.31 9.68
N SER A 104 6.31 -4.49 10.08
CA SER A 104 6.49 -3.42 11.08
C SER A 104 6.47 -3.91 12.54
N GLU A 105 5.99 -5.14 12.80
CA GLU A 105 6.02 -5.73 14.16
C GLU A 105 7.41 -6.19 14.59
N THR A 106 8.38 -6.28 13.67
CA THR A 106 9.77 -6.69 13.98
C THR A 106 10.56 -5.64 14.78
N LEU A 107 9.98 -4.48 15.12
CA LEU A 107 10.67 -3.39 15.84
C LEU A 107 10.16 -3.15 17.26
N VAL A 108 9.28 -3.99 17.81
CA VAL A 108 8.81 -3.82 19.19
C VAL A 108 8.82 -5.16 19.94
N TYR A 109 10.01 -5.68 20.28
CA TYR A 109 10.23 -6.52 21.45
C TYR A 109 11.66 -6.35 21.98
#